data_AF-A0A6L8LL13-F1
#
_entry.id   AF-A0A6L8LL13-F1
#
_cell.length_a   1.000
_cell.length_b   1.000
_cell.length_c   1.000
_cell.angle_alpha   90.00
_cell.angle_beta   90.00
_cell.angle_gamma   90.00
#
_symmetry.space_group_name_H-M   'P 1'
#
loop_
_entity.id
_entity.type
_entity.pdbx_description
1 polymer ?
#
loop_
_entity_poly.entity_id
_entity_poly.type
_entity_poly.pdbx_seq_one_letter_code
_entity_poly.pdbx_strand_id
1 'polypeptide(L)' 'MTPTEVETIYEALANRLDELGAEKRELYLAKLALLMAHELGDAPRALALIAEAAENLDV' A
#
# COMPACT_ATOMS: atom_id res chain seq x y z
N MET A 1 7.01 -10.45 -8.55
CA MET A 1 6.60 -9.43 -9.53
C MET A 1 7.77 -9.12 -10.43
N THR A 2 7.51 -8.90 -11.71
CA THR A 2 8.49 -8.36 -12.66
C THR A 2 8.70 -6.86 -12.39
N PRO A 3 9.83 -6.27 -12.81
CA PRO A 3 10.05 -4.82 -12.66
C PRO A 3 8.91 -3.98 -13.26
N THR A 4 8.42 -4.36 -14.44
CA THR A 4 7.31 -3.66 -15.11
C THR A 4 5.99 -3.76 -14.35
N GLU A 5 5.71 -4.88 -13.69
CA GLU A 5 4.54 -5.01 -12.82
C GLU A 5 4.64 -4.07 -11.60
N VAL A 6 5.83 -3.95 -11.01
CA VAL A 6 6.06 -3.03 -9.88
C VAL A 6 5.86 -1.58 -10.32
N GLU A 7 6.44 -1.19 -11.45
CA GLU A 7 6.28 0.15 -12.03
C GLU A 7 4.80 0.47 -12.30
N THR A 8 4.07 -0.46 -12.91
CA THR A 8 2.64 -0.29 -13.22
C THR A 8 1.81 -0.05 -11.95
N ILE A 9 2.08 -0.81 -10.89
CA ILE A 9 1.37 -0.67 -9.61
C ILE A 9 1.76 0.65 -8.93
N TYR A 10 3.04 1.02 -8.96
CA TYR A 10 3.51 2.29 -8.40
C TYR A 10 2.88 3.49 -9.11
N GLU A 11 2.85 3.51 -10.44
CA GLU A 11 2.21 4.56 -11.23
C GLU A 11 0.72 4.66 -10.91
N ALA A 12 0.02 3.53 -10.84
CA ALA A 12 -1.41 3.51 -10.49
C ALA A 12 -1.67 4.08 -9.08
N LEU A 13 -0.81 3.76 -8.12
CA LEU A 13 -0.88 4.28 -6.75
C LEU A 13 -0.64 5.80 -6.71
N ALA A 14 0.43 6.27 -7.38
CA ALA A 14 0.78 7.68 -7.44
C ALA A 14 -0.34 8.52 -8.06
N ASN A 15 -0.86 8.10 -9.21
CA ASN A 15 -1.96 8.78 -9.89
C ASN A 15 -3.20 8.91 -9.00
N ARG A 16 -3.56 7.86 -8.25
CA ARG A 16 -4.70 7.92 -7.34
C ARG A 16 -4.47 8.83 -6.13
N LEU A 17 -3.26 8.85 -5.58
CA LEU A 17 -2.91 9.76 -4.49
C LEU A 17 -2.98 11.24 -4.93
N ASP A 18 -2.63 11.54 -6.18
CA ASP A 18 -2.74 12.88 -6.74
C ASP A 18 -4.19 13.30 -6.95
N GLU A 19 -5.06 12.40 -7.41
CA GLU A 19 -6.49 12.67 -7.57
C GLU A 19 -7.24 12.87 -6.25
N LEU A 20 -6.88 12.11 -5.20
CA LEU A 20 -7.63 12.06 -3.94
C LEU A 20 -7.48 13.32 -3.07
N GLY A 21 -6.47 14.15 -3.34
CA GLY A 21 -6.14 15.33 -2.54
C GLY A 21 -5.62 14.99 -1.13
N ALA A 22 -4.89 15.91 -0.51
CA ALA A 22 -4.14 15.64 0.74
C ALA A 22 -5.00 15.07 1.88
N GLU A 23 -6.25 15.53 2.01
CA GLU A 23 -7.17 15.09 3.08
C GLU A 23 -7.55 13.60 3.04
N LYS A 24 -7.49 12.97 1.86
CA LYS A 24 -7.94 11.59 1.68
C LYS A 24 -6.81 10.59 1.44
N ARG A 25 -5.56 11.05 1.28
CA ARG A 25 -4.40 10.19 0.99
C ARG A 25 -4.19 9.15 2.08
N GLU A 26 -4.17 9.58 3.35
CA GLU A 26 -3.97 8.68 4.49
C GLU A 26 -5.08 7.63 4.60
N LEU A 27 -6.35 8.08 4.49
CA LEU A 27 -7.50 7.18 4.55
C LEU A 27 -7.50 6.16 3.39
N TYR A 28 -7.08 6.59 2.20
CA TYR A 28 -6.95 5.71 1.04
C TYR A 28 -5.88 4.64 1.23
N LEU A 29 -4.69 5.02 1.70
CA LEU A 29 -3.60 4.07 1.96
C LEU A 29 -4.00 3.06 3.05
N ALA A 30 -4.66 3.52 4.11
CA ALA A 30 -5.20 2.63 5.15
C ALA A 30 -6.22 1.63 4.58
N LYS A 31 -7.15 2.10 3.73
CA LYS A 31 -8.13 1.23 3.05
C LYS A 31 -7.47 0.24 2.10
N LEU A 32 -6.48 0.67 1.32
CA LEU A 32 -5.74 -0.18 0.41
C LEU A 32 -5.03 -1.30 1.18
N ALA A 33 -4.34 -0.97 2.27
CA ALA A 33 -3.67 -1.96 3.13
C ALA A 33 -4.67 -2.99 3.70
N LEU A 34 -5.83 -2.56 4.16
CA LEU A 34 -6.88 -3.46 4.66
C LEU A 34 -7.45 -4.36 3.56
N LEU A 35 -7.65 -3.84 2.34
CA LEU A 35 -8.09 -4.64 1.20
C LEU A 35 -7.05 -5.69 0.82
N MET A 36 -5.76 -5.33 0.77
CA MET A 36 -4.69 -6.28 0.51
C MET A 36 -4.58 -7.35 1.61
N ALA A 37 -4.77 -6.98 2.88
CA ALA A 37 -4.79 -7.93 3.99
C ALA A 37 -5.99 -8.91 3.89
N HIS A 38 -7.15 -8.42 3.46
CA HIS A 38 -8.32 -9.26 3.19
C HIS A 38 -8.05 -10.26 2.06
N GLU A 39 -7.50 -9.80 0.93
CA GLU A 39 -7.13 -10.67 -0.20
C GLU A 39 -6.02 -11.67 0.16
N LEU A 40 -5.10 -11.28 1.03
CA LEU A 40 -4.05 -12.16 1.53
C LEU A 40 -4.61 -13.31 2.39
N GLY A 41 -5.70 -13.07 3.12
CA GLY A 41 -6.34 -14.08 3.98
C GLY A 41 -5.51 -14.52 5.20
N ASP A 42 -4.42 -13.81 5.51
CA ASP A 42 -3.47 -14.14 6.57
C ASP A 42 -3.20 -12.90 7.46
N ALA A 43 -3.93 -12.82 8.57
CA ALA A 43 -3.83 -11.71 9.50
C ALA A 43 -2.45 -11.59 10.19
N PRO A 44 -1.83 -12.68 10.70
CA PRO A 44 -0.45 -12.63 11.19
C PRO A 44 0.54 -12.07 10.17
N ARG A 45 0.46 -12.51 8.90
CA ARG A 45 1.35 -11.99 7.85
C ARG A 45 1.08 -10.53 7.54
N ALA A 46 -0.19 -10.10 7.50
CA ALA A 46 -0.54 -8.70 7.32
C ALA A 46 0.02 -7.80 8.44
N LEU A 47 -0.06 -8.24 9.69
CA LEU A 47 0.52 -7.52 10.84
C LEU A 47 2.05 -7.43 10.74
N ALA A 48 2.71 -8.51 10.32
CA ALA A 48 4.16 -8.49 10.10
C ALA A 48 4.55 -7.48 9.01
N LEU A 49 3.82 -7.45 7.88
CA LEU A 49 4.06 -6.48 6.80
C LEU A 49 3.86 -5.03 7.24
N ILE A 50 2.91 -4.75 8.13
CA ILE A 50 2.71 -3.41 8.69
C ILE A 50 3.93 -3.00 9.54
N ALA A 51 4.47 -3.91 10.35
CA ALA A 51 5.68 -3.65 11.13
C ALA A 51 6.91 -3.46 10.21
N GLU A 52 7.09 -4.33 9.22
CA GLU A 52 8.17 -4.21 8.22
C GLU A 52 8.10 -2.86 7.48
N ALA A 53 6.90 -2.40 7.10
CA ALA A 53 6.72 -1.10 6.45
C ALA A 53 7.12 0.08 7.35
N ALA A 54 6.83 0.01 8.66
CA ALA A 54 7.23 1.03 9.63
C ALA A 54 8.77 1.14 9.77
N GLU A 55 9.48 0.03 9.65
CA GLU A 55 10.95 -0.02 9.76
C GLU A 55 11.66 0.48 8.49
N ASN A 56 11.01 0.41 7.32
CA ASN A 56 11.59 0.75 6.02
C ASN A 56 11.16 2.12 5.48
N LEU A 57 10.52 2.96 6.29
CA LEU A 57 9.98 4.26 5.86
C LEU A 57 11.06 5.31 5.49
N ASP A 58 12.29 5.12 5.96
CA ASP A 58 13.40 6.09 5.86
C ASP A 58 14.59 5.60 5.00
N VAL A 59 14.45 4.50 4.25
CA VAL A 59 15.54 3.92 3.42
C VAL A 59 15.44 4.33 1.96
#